data_AF-A0A433TJG8-F1
#
_entry.id   AF-A0A433TJG8-F1
#
_cell.length_a   1.000
_cell.length_b   1.000
_cell.length_c   1.000
_cell.angle_alpha   90.00
_cell.angle_beta   90.00
_cell.angle_gamma   90.00
#
_symmetry.space_group_name_H-M   'P 1'
#
loop_
_entity.id
_entity.type
_entity.pdbx_description
1 polymer ?
#
loop_
_entity_poly.entity_id
_entity_poly.type
_entity_poly.pdbx_seq_one_letter_code
_entity_poly.pdbx_strand_id
1 'polypeptide(L)'
;MSYFDNFPDPQIEMRDMQDVNCQVRSQGCELNQSAVATVEVDKLKVQGPSSDLHMQQRRETIARACASLPPETISRNMRHAMASRPHRFLYCPVEKSASTFWRRFMYQLVLTNPMQSPFDVSVQTVYSGKFPSNQVQVTESGKALDKMLRSFTKMLFIREPYSRLLSAYVDKLLAPNPILWSMWGLPSVALCRDPAGKPWCKDRSGYTRNPQTVFPAGDVEQPVTKAGQEEAATTPCGEDVTFPEFVKLAVTTLVNTNAHVMPIYRMCSPCYANYTVIGHMETFDSDVRFLLPKINVTESQVNLEKMDNNVAYDAIEDSVHDSMSTTWLKKSLRCITKLEVVRRIWRKLQIRGFISWRLKPSDFHLDELSVLHMDGPELIKVLLSANGKSSNRTELKLQKKQALKEAFSSLQPQQFTEILEKFGPDFTLFGFQQKPKAFEDFSRASFVNTGALDLTKDWNMDGFR
;
A
#
# COMPACT_ATOMS: atom_id res chain seq x y z
N MET A 1 17.97 3.43 5.96
CA MET A 1 17.44 4.73 6.44
C MET A 1 16.16 4.98 5.66
N SER A 2 15.08 4.43 6.23
CA SER A 2 13.64 4.50 5.94
C SER A 2 13.13 4.95 4.57
N TYR A 3 12.46 4.01 3.89
CA TYR A 3 11.59 4.20 2.72
C TYR A 3 10.32 5.03 2.98
N PHE A 4 10.14 5.55 4.20
CA PHE A 4 8.83 5.99 4.67
C PHE A 4 8.75 7.39 5.30
N ASP A 5 9.85 8.12 5.45
CA ASP A 5 9.81 9.41 6.15
C ASP A 5 9.02 10.51 5.39
N ASN A 6 7.98 10.99 6.07
CA ASN A 6 7.42 12.36 6.10
C ASN A 6 6.54 12.83 4.93
N PHE A 7 5.23 12.64 5.11
CA PHE A 7 4.20 13.64 4.76
C PHE A 7 4.01 14.59 5.96
N PRO A 8 3.63 15.87 5.73
CA PRO A 8 3.56 16.87 6.80
C PRO A 8 2.48 16.55 7.85
N ASP A 9 2.86 16.76 9.10
CA ASP A 9 2.05 16.67 10.32
C ASP A 9 0.76 17.53 10.21
N PRO A 10 -0.40 17.10 10.71
CA PRO A 10 -1.56 17.98 10.85
C PRO A 10 -1.26 18.99 11.96
N GLN A 11 -1.14 20.26 11.61
CA GLN A 11 -0.93 21.33 12.59
C GLN A 11 -2.05 21.33 13.63
N ILE A 12 -1.65 21.12 14.89
CA ILE A 12 -2.42 21.50 16.07
C ILE A 12 -2.19 22.99 16.26
N GLU A 13 -3.20 23.82 15.99
CA GLU A 13 -3.20 25.22 16.38
C GLU A 13 -3.19 25.31 17.91
N MET A 14 -2.07 25.72 18.49
CA MET A 14 -2.05 26.21 19.87
C MET A 14 -2.48 27.68 19.87
N ARG A 15 -3.71 27.94 20.29
CA ARG A 15 -4.10 29.25 20.81
C ARG A 15 -3.99 29.23 22.34
N ASP A 16 -3.36 30.29 22.83
CA ASP A 16 -3.45 30.90 24.15
C ASP A 16 -3.06 30.06 25.38
N MET A 17 -1.81 30.24 25.83
CA MET A 17 -1.47 30.21 27.25
C MET A 17 -0.38 31.25 27.58
N GLN A 18 -0.87 32.35 28.16
CA GLN A 18 -0.34 33.05 29.34
C GLN A 18 0.86 33.99 29.20
N ASP A 19 0.55 35.28 29.42
CA ASP A 19 1.19 36.14 30.41
C ASP A 19 2.14 35.39 31.37
N VAL A 20 3.44 35.61 31.21
CA VAL A 20 4.39 35.53 32.32
C VAL A 20 5.31 36.74 32.27
N ASN A 21 5.07 37.59 33.25
CA ASN A 21 5.74 38.84 33.57
C ASN A 21 7.22 38.60 33.90
N CYS A 22 8.13 39.25 33.17
CA CYS A 22 9.56 39.34 33.55
C CYS A 22 10.02 40.81 33.48
N GLN A 23 10.02 41.46 34.65
CA GLN A 23 10.71 42.72 34.89
C GLN A 23 12.20 42.47 35.09
N VAL A 24 13.08 43.05 34.27
CA VAL A 24 14.43 43.44 34.70
C VAL A 24 14.83 44.78 34.08
N ARG A 25 15.34 45.64 34.97
CA ARG A 25 15.74 47.02 34.80
C ARG A 25 16.97 47.19 33.89
N SER A 26 17.02 48.39 33.31
CA SER A 26 18.16 49.10 32.75
C SER A 26 19.52 48.83 33.43
N GLN A 27 20.51 48.43 32.65
CA GLN A 27 21.87 49.01 32.60
C GLN A 27 22.66 48.35 31.46
N GLY A 28 23.40 49.16 30.71
CA GLY A 28 24.03 48.80 29.45
C GLY A 28 25.20 47.84 29.58
N CYS A 29 25.52 47.18 28.47
CA CYS A 29 26.83 46.59 28.23
C CYS A 29 27.27 46.90 26.80
N GLU A 30 28.45 47.49 26.73
CA GLU A 30 29.16 47.97 25.55
C GLU A 30 29.60 46.83 24.63
N LEU A 31 29.69 47.14 23.34
CA LEU A 31 30.30 46.30 22.31
C LEU A 31 31.80 46.18 22.58
N ASN A 32 32.29 44.97 22.85
CA ASN A 32 33.72 44.66 22.76
C ASN A 32 33.96 43.51 21.79
N GLN A 33 34.63 43.83 20.68
CA GLN A 33 35.15 42.91 19.69
C GLN A 33 36.45 42.31 20.20
N SER A 34 36.48 41.01 20.54
CA SER A 34 37.62 40.10 20.28
C SER A 34 37.46 38.79 21.06
N ALA A 35 37.06 37.73 20.37
CA ALA A 35 37.49 36.34 20.55
C ALA A 35 36.47 35.45 19.82
N VAL A 36 36.74 35.16 18.55
CA VAL A 36 36.04 34.11 17.81
C VAL A 36 36.52 32.77 18.39
N ALA A 37 35.83 32.28 19.40
CA ALA A 37 35.84 30.86 19.74
C ALA A 37 34.78 30.19 18.85
N THR A 38 35.23 29.44 17.86
CA THR A 38 34.39 28.53 17.09
C THR A 38 33.85 27.46 18.04
N VAL A 39 32.64 27.66 18.56
CA VAL A 39 31.84 26.58 19.11
C VAL A 39 31.21 25.88 17.92
N GLU A 40 31.64 24.64 17.66
CA GLU A 40 30.91 23.73 16.78
C GLU A 40 29.47 23.65 17.28
N VAL A 41 28.54 24.19 16.49
CA VAL A 41 27.11 23.96 16.67
C VAL A 41 26.87 22.52 16.25
N ASP A 42 27.18 21.61 17.17
CA ASP A 42 26.86 20.21 17.02
C ASP A 42 25.34 20.09 16.89
N LYS A 43 24.94 19.20 15.99
CA LYS A 43 23.58 19.04 15.46
C LYS A 43 22.56 18.78 16.57
N LEU A 44 21.99 19.84 17.14
CA LEU A 44 20.69 19.77 17.82
C LEU A 44 19.61 19.59 16.75
N LYS A 45 19.49 18.36 16.26
CA LYS A 45 18.24 17.89 15.65
C LYS A 45 17.16 18.10 16.69
N VAL A 46 16.20 18.98 16.41
CA VAL A 46 14.93 18.99 17.13
C VAL A 46 14.33 17.60 16.95
N GLN A 47 14.52 16.74 17.97
CA GLN A 47 13.99 15.39 17.96
C GLN A 47 12.48 15.54 18.05
N GLY A 48 11.77 15.02 17.04
CA GLY A 48 10.34 14.77 17.18
C GLY A 48 10.06 13.88 18.40
N PRO A 49 8.78 13.68 18.76
CA PRO A 49 8.41 12.84 19.91
C PRO A 49 9.16 11.50 19.91
N SER A 50 9.62 11.06 21.08
CA SER A 50 10.19 9.70 21.24
C SER A 50 9.21 8.66 20.67
N SER A 51 9.72 7.56 20.10
CA SER A 51 8.91 6.44 19.61
C SER A 51 7.90 5.94 20.66
N ASP A 52 8.23 6.05 21.96
CA ASP A 52 7.31 5.74 23.06
C ASP A 52 6.08 6.67 23.07
N LEU A 53 6.28 7.98 22.92
CA LEU A 53 5.21 8.98 22.95
C LEU A 53 4.28 8.81 21.74
N HIS A 54 4.84 8.59 20.54
CA HIS A 54 4.06 8.28 19.35
C HIS A 54 3.21 7.02 19.51
N MET A 55 3.77 5.95 20.07
CA MET A 55 3.03 4.70 20.29
C MET A 55 1.92 4.88 21.33
N GLN A 56 2.18 5.63 22.40
CA GLN A 56 1.17 5.97 23.39
C GLN A 56 -0.01 6.74 22.75
N GLN A 57 0.27 7.79 21.97
CA GLN A 57 -0.75 8.56 21.28
C GLN A 57 -1.62 7.72 20.34
N ARG A 58 -1.03 6.77 19.60
CA ARG A 58 -1.78 5.85 18.72
C ARG A 58 -2.70 4.93 19.52
N ARG A 59 -2.23 4.40 20.65
CA ARG A 59 -3.05 3.57 21.53
C ARG A 59 -4.20 4.34 22.15
N GLU A 60 -3.96 5.57 22.59
CA GLU A 60 -4.99 6.46 23.14
C GLU A 60 -6.02 6.84 22.07
N THR A 61 -5.58 7.04 20.83
CA THR A 61 -6.47 7.32 19.70
C THR A 61 -7.39 6.13 19.41
N ILE A 62 -6.86 4.91 19.35
CA ILE A 62 -7.68 3.70 19.23
C ILE A 62 -8.65 3.59 20.41
N ALA A 63 -8.18 3.77 21.65
CA ALA A 63 -9.03 3.64 22.83
C ALA A 63 -10.20 4.64 22.83
N ARG A 64 -9.94 5.90 22.49
CA ARG A 64 -10.98 6.94 22.35
C ARG A 64 -11.97 6.60 21.23
N ALA A 65 -11.47 6.20 20.06
CA ALA A 65 -12.32 5.81 18.94
C ALA A 65 -13.20 4.59 19.29
N CYS A 66 -12.64 3.57 19.93
CA CYS A 66 -13.38 2.39 20.38
C CYS A 66 -14.50 2.70 21.36
N ALA A 67 -14.34 3.72 22.22
CA ALA A 67 -15.40 4.17 23.12
C ALA A 67 -16.58 4.84 22.39
N SER A 68 -16.34 5.38 21.18
CA SER A 68 -17.36 6.06 20.36
C SER A 68 -18.04 5.16 19.33
N LEU A 69 -17.47 3.98 19.03
CA LEU A 69 -18.01 3.07 18.02
C LEU A 69 -19.23 2.29 18.55
N PRO A 70 -20.25 2.03 17.71
CA PRO A 70 -21.38 1.18 18.10
C PRO A 70 -20.90 -0.24 18.49
N PRO A 71 -21.48 -0.88 19.53
CA PRO A 71 -21.05 -2.20 20.00
C PRO A 71 -21.03 -3.28 18.92
N GLU A 72 -21.97 -3.23 17.97
CA GLU A 72 -22.08 -4.15 16.83
C GLU A 72 -20.92 -4.01 15.82
N THR A 73 -20.22 -2.88 15.82
CA THR A 73 -19.04 -2.65 14.99
C THR A 73 -17.78 -3.30 15.58
N ILE A 74 -17.80 -3.61 16.88
CA ILE A 74 -16.66 -4.17 17.62
C ILE A 74 -16.57 -5.68 17.37
N SER A 75 -15.76 -6.06 16.39
CA SER A 75 -15.34 -7.45 16.20
C SER A 75 -14.49 -7.93 17.37
N ARG A 76 -14.76 -9.16 17.85
CA ARG A 76 -13.92 -9.89 18.83
C ARG A 76 -13.26 -11.12 18.20
N ASN A 77 -13.17 -11.15 16.88
CA ASN A 77 -12.64 -12.28 16.15
C ASN A 77 -11.12 -12.12 15.95
N MET A 78 -10.34 -13.00 16.59
CA MET A 78 -8.87 -13.04 16.48
C MET A 78 -8.36 -14.17 15.57
N ARG A 79 -9.24 -14.85 14.82
CA ARG A 79 -8.84 -16.00 13.97
C ARG A 79 -7.89 -15.62 12.82
N HIS A 80 -7.86 -14.36 12.41
CA HIS A 80 -6.89 -13.86 11.42
C HIS A 80 -5.48 -13.67 12.00
N ALA A 81 -5.35 -13.57 13.32
CA ALA A 81 -4.06 -13.33 13.95
C ALA A 81 -3.20 -14.59 13.99
N MET A 82 -1.89 -14.35 14.02
CA MET A 82 -0.83 -15.33 14.15
C MET A 82 -0.17 -15.13 15.52
N ALA A 83 0.09 -16.21 16.26
CA ALA A 83 0.64 -16.17 17.61
C ALA A 83 1.81 -17.14 17.78
N SER A 84 2.95 -16.62 18.23
CA SER A 84 4.07 -17.42 18.72
C SER A 84 3.95 -17.55 20.23
N ARG A 85 3.58 -18.74 20.71
CA ARG A 85 3.45 -19.02 22.15
C ARG A 85 4.79 -18.92 22.89
N PRO A 86 5.90 -19.49 22.37
CA PRO A 86 7.20 -19.40 23.05
C PRO A 86 7.67 -17.95 23.26
N HIS A 87 7.46 -17.09 22.26
CA HIS A 87 7.85 -15.68 22.31
C HIS A 87 6.76 -14.77 22.91
N ARG A 88 5.59 -15.34 23.24
CA ARG A 88 4.41 -14.60 23.70
C ARG A 88 4.11 -13.40 22.80
N PHE A 89 4.15 -13.64 21.49
CA PHE A 89 4.02 -12.60 20.47
C PHE A 89 2.80 -12.88 19.58
N LEU A 90 2.03 -11.86 19.25
CA LEU A 90 0.87 -11.94 18.38
C LEU A 90 0.94 -10.86 17.30
N TYR A 91 0.68 -11.25 16.06
CA TYR A 91 0.62 -10.38 14.91
C TYR A 91 -0.69 -10.59 14.15
N CYS A 92 -1.43 -9.54 13.83
CA CYS A 92 -2.54 -9.64 12.87
C CYS A 92 -2.09 -9.18 11.47
N PRO A 93 -2.06 -10.08 10.47
CA PRO A 93 -1.70 -9.71 9.11
C PRO A 93 -2.72 -8.76 8.48
N VAL A 94 -2.29 -7.53 8.22
CA VAL A 94 -3.04 -6.60 7.38
C VAL A 94 -2.51 -6.66 5.97
N GLU A 95 -3.30 -7.27 5.09
CA GLU A 95 -2.89 -7.39 3.69
C GLU A 95 -2.66 -6.02 3.05
N LYS A 96 -1.61 -5.93 2.21
CA LYS A 96 -1.10 -4.71 1.57
C LYS A 96 -0.47 -3.67 2.53
N SER A 97 -0.16 -4.10 3.76
CA SER A 97 0.57 -3.34 4.80
C SER A 97 1.79 -4.11 5.30
N ALA A 98 2.67 -4.53 4.37
CA ALA A 98 3.84 -5.37 4.64
C ALA A 98 3.53 -6.77 5.22
N SER A 99 2.34 -7.32 4.95
CA SER A 99 1.92 -8.64 5.46
C SER A 99 2.90 -9.77 5.15
N THR A 100 3.42 -9.83 3.91
CA THR A 100 4.41 -10.82 3.48
C THR A 100 5.68 -10.78 4.34
N PHE A 101 6.25 -9.59 4.57
CA PHE A 101 7.44 -9.41 5.41
C PHE A 101 7.19 -9.93 6.82
N TRP A 102 6.07 -9.56 7.44
CA TRP A 102 5.76 -10.01 8.79
C TRP A 102 5.39 -11.50 8.90
N ARG A 103 4.85 -12.10 7.84
CA ARG A 103 4.68 -13.57 7.77
C ARG A 103 6.03 -14.28 7.73
N ARG A 104 6.99 -13.77 6.95
CA ARG A 104 8.37 -14.26 6.93
C ARG A 104 9.08 -14.06 8.26
N PHE A 105 8.87 -12.91 8.90
CA PHE A 105 9.34 -12.65 10.26
C PHE A 105 8.79 -13.68 11.25
N MET A 106 7.48 -13.94 11.22
CA MET A 106 6.84 -14.96 12.05
C MET A 106 7.40 -16.36 11.77
N TYR A 107 7.67 -16.69 10.51
CA TYR A 107 8.30 -17.96 10.13
C TYR A 107 9.68 -18.09 10.78
N GLN A 108 10.56 -17.10 10.59
CA GLN A 108 11.90 -17.08 11.17
C GLN A 108 11.84 -17.15 12.70
N LEU A 109 10.99 -16.34 13.33
CA LEU A 109 10.83 -16.30 14.79
C LEU A 109 10.39 -17.65 15.37
N VAL A 110 9.51 -18.38 14.67
CA VAL A 110 8.93 -19.62 15.20
C VAL A 110 9.80 -20.84 14.88
N LEU A 111 10.46 -20.88 13.72
CA LEU A 111 11.04 -22.10 13.17
C LEU A 111 12.56 -22.07 13.02
N THR A 112 13.20 -20.92 13.22
CA THR A 112 14.63 -20.75 12.94
C THR A 112 15.33 -20.15 14.15
N ASN A 113 16.25 -20.92 14.73
CA ASN A 113 17.04 -20.52 15.89
C ASN A 113 18.53 -20.81 15.63
N PRO A 114 19.42 -19.80 15.59
CA PRO A 114 19.12 -18.37 15.71
C PRO A 114 18.33 -17.85 14.52
N MET A 115 17.46 -16.86 14.76
CA MET A 115 16.64 -16.23 13.73
C MET A 115 17.52 -15.64 12.61
N GLN A 116 17.15 -15.89 11.35
CA GLN A 116 17.77 -15.30 10.16
C GLN A 116 16.89 -14.21 9.54
N SER A 117 17.36 -13.58 8.46
CA SER A 117 16.67 -12.47 7.80
C SER A 117 15.31 -12.93 7.26
N PRO A 118 14.21 -12.17 7.48
CA PRO A 118 12.91 -12.48 6.88
C PRO A 118 12.96 -12.63 5.36
N PHE A 119 13.85 -11.91 4.67
CA PHE A 119 13.98 -11.98 3.21
C PHE A 119 14.57 -13.31 2.71
N ASP A 120 15.17 -14.12 3.58
CA ASP A 120 15.73 -15.43 3.23
C ASP A 120 14.62 -16.49 3.06
N VAL A 121 13.40 -16.17 3.48
CA VAL A 121 12.21 -17.03 3.32
C VAL A 121 11.45 -16.61 2.07
N SER A 122 11.22 -17.51 1.13
CA SER A 122 10.44 -17.20 -0.09
C SER A 122 8.97 -16.89 0.22
N VAL A 123 8.32 -16.06 -0.60
CA VAL A 123 6.88 -15.76 -0.48
C VAL A 123 6.07 -17.06 -0.49
N GLN A 124 6.36 -17.95 -1.43
CA GLN A 124 5.67 -19.23 -1.55
C GLN A 124 5.72 -20.04 -0.26
N THR A 125 6.82 -20.01 0.51
CA THR A 125 6.94 -20.78 1.76
C THR A 125 5.91 -20.35 2.80
N VAL A 126 5.67 -19.04 2.95
CA VAL A 126 4.73 -18.53 3.97
C VAL A 126 3.26 -18.60 3.55
N TYR A 127 2.98 -18.86 2.27
CA TYR A 127 1.61 -19.01 1.74
C TYR A 127 1.24 -20.44 1.32
N SER A 128 2.20 -21.34 1.06
CA SER A 128 1.96 -22.71 0.58
C SER A 128 1.59 -23.73 1.68
N GLY A 129 1.36 -23.28 2.92
CA GLY A 129 1.05 -24.16 4.05
C GLY A 129 2.26 -24.87 4.67
N LYS A 130 3.49 -24.61 4.17
CA LYS A 130 4.74 -25.05 4.80
C LYS A 130 5.01 -24.36 6.13
N PHE A 131 4.39 -23.21 6.38
CA PHE A 131 4.36 -22.61 7.70
C PHE A 131 3.33 -23.38 8.56
N PRO A 132 3.75 -24.22 9.54
CA PRO A 132 2.85 -24.99 10.39
C PRO A 132 1.76 -24.12 11.02
N SER A 133 0.58 -24.15 10.39
CA SER A 133 -0.57 -23.34 10.79
C SER A 133 -0.99 -23.67 12.22
N ASN A 134 -0.87 -24.92 12.65
CA ASN A 134 -1.09 -25.35 14.03
C ASN A 134 -0.19 -24.64 15.06
N GLN A 135 1.02 -24.19 14.69
CA GLN A 135 1.92 -23.49 15.61
C GLN A 135 1.58 -22.01 15.75
N VAL A 136 1.02 -21.39 14.71
CA VAL A 136 0.78 -19.94 14.67
C VAL A 136 -0.67 -19.53 14.67
N GLN A 137 -1.62 -20.40 14.33
CA GLN A 137 -3.04 -20.05 14.34
C GLN A 137 -3.51 -19.82 15.78
N VAL A 138 -4.31 -18.77 16.00
CA VAL A 138 -5.01 -18.55 17.27
C VAL A 138 -6.23 -19.48 17.31
N THR A 139 -6.21 -20.44 18.24
CA THR A 139 -7.30 -21.42 18.45
C THR A 139 -8.01 -21.19 19.78
N GLU A 140 -7.41 -20.37 20.65
CA GLU A 140 -7.93 -19.98 21.94
C GLU A 140 -9.24 -19.20 21.80
N SER A 141 -10.17 -19.43 22.73
CA SER A 141 -11.45 -18.74 22.80
C SER A 141 -11.82 -18.39 24.24
N GLY A 142 -12.81 -17.51 24.42
CA GLY A 142 -13.28 -17.05 25.74
C GLY A 142 -12.14 -16.61 26.68
N LYS A 143 -12.16 -17.11 27.91
CA LYS A 143 -11.19 -16.76 28.95
C LYS A 143 -9.73 -17.09 28.56
N ALA A 144 -9.51 -18.12 27.75
CA ALA A 144 -8.17 -18.49 27.29
C ALA A 144 -7.60 -17.45 26.32
N LEU A 145 -8.43 -16.98 25.37
CA LEU A 145 -8.07 -15.91 24.46
C LEU A 145 -7.80 -14.60 25.22
N ASP A 146 -8.66 -14.26 26.18
CA ASP A 146 -8.46 -13.08 27.03
C ASP A 146 -7.13 -13.13 27.79
N LYS A 147 -6.76 -14.30 28.32
CA LYS A 147 -5.48 -14.51 29.00
C LYS A 147 -4.31 -14.35 28.02
N MET A 148 -4.41 -14.90 26.81
CA MET A 148 -3.40 -14.70 25.77
C MET A 148 -3.25 -13.21 25.44
N LEU A 149 -4.35 -12.52 25.12
CA LEU A 149 -4.35 -11.10 24.75
C LEU A 149 -3.79 -10.20 25.85
N ARG A 150 -4.05 -10.47 27.14
CA ARG A 150 -3.43 -9.69 28.23
C ARG A 150 -1.93 -9.90 28.36
N SER A 151 -1.45 -11.07 27.96
CA SER A 151 -0.14 -11.56 28.39
C SER A 151 0.91 -11.57 27.27
N PHE A 152 0.48 -11.39 26.02
CA PHE A 152 1.33 -11.36 24.82
C PHE A 152 1.66 -9.92 24.40
N THR A 153 2.84 -9.72 23.82
CA THR A 153 3.15 -8.53 23.01
C THR A 153 2.40 -8.65 21.70
N LYS A 154 1.55 -7.66 21.37
CA LYS A 154 0.72 -7.71 20.16
C LYS A 154 1.09 -6.58 19.21
N MET A 155 1.20 -6.88 17.93
CA MET A 155 1.56 -5.93 16.91
C MET A 155 0.50 -5.87 15.81
N LEU A 156 0.25 -4.65 15.34
CA LEU A 156 -0.53 -4.36 14.15
C LEU A 156 0.25 -3.38 13.29
N PHE A 157 0.53 -3.70 12.04
CA PHE A 157 1.05 -2.76 11.05
C PHE A 157 -0.04 -2.41 10.05
N ILE A 158 -0.30 -1.13 9.88
CA ILE A 158 -1.42 -0.61 9.11
C ILE A 158 -0.96 0.31 7.99
N ARG A 159 -1.85 0.47 7.01
CA ARG A 159 -1.72 1.42 5.92
C ARG A 159 -3.02 2.18 5.77
N GLU A 160 -2.91 3.44 5.40
CA GLU A 160 -4.04 4.31 5.09
C GLU A 160 -5.00 3.64 4.06
N PRO A 161 -6.33 3.62 4.32
CA PRO A 161 -7.29 2.86 3.51
C PRO A 161 -7.28 3.15 2.00
N TYR A 162 -7.17 4.41 1.57
CA TYR A 162 -7.13 4.77 0.15
C TYR A 162 -5.89 4.21 -0.54
N SER A 163 -4.73 4.39 0.08
CA SER A 163 -3.45 3.84 -0.36
C SER A 163 -3.47 2.31 -0.41
N ARG A 164 -4.18 1.68 0.52
CA ARG A 164 -4.37 0.21 0.56
C ARG A 164 -5.25 -0.28 -0.59
N LEU A 165 -6.35 0.41 -0.89
CA LEU A 165 -7.23 0.11 -2.04
C LEU A 165 -6.47 0.21 -3.37
N LEU A 166 -5.72 1.30 -3.60
CA LEU A 166 -4.90 1.43 -4.81
C LEU A 166 -3.84 0.34 -4.88
N SER A 167 -3.20 0.00 -3.76
CA SER A 167 -2.24 -1.09 -3.72
C SER A 167 -2.85 -2.44 -4.06
N ALA A 168 -4.11 -2.70 -3.70
CA ALA A 168 -4.83 -3.90 -4.09
C ALA A 168 -5.11 -3.89 -5.60
N TYR A 169 -5.66 -2.81 -6.14
CA TYR A 169 -5.90 -2.67 -7.58
C TYR A 169 -4.64 -2.92 -8.42
N VAL A 170 -3.55 -2.20 -8.09
CA VAL A 170 -2.29 -2.26 -8.83
C VAL A 170 -1.71 -3.68 -8.83
N ASP A 171 -1.82 -4.37 -7.71
CA ASP A 171 -1.25 -5.72 -7.54
C ASP A 171 -2.13 -6.83 -8.12
N LYS A 172 -3.45 -6.64 -8.15
CA LYS A 172 -4.42 -7.70 -8.45
C LYS A 172 -5.04 -7.61 -9.84
N LEU A 173 -5.13 -6.40 -10.41
CA LEU A 173 -5.80 -6.16 -11.70
C LEU A 173 -4.91 -5.43 -12.71
N LEU A 174 -4.15 -4.41 -12.30
CA LEU A 174 -3.23 -3.72 -13.21
C LEU A 174 -2.07 -4.63 -13.62
N ALA A 175 -1.44 -5.27 -12.64
CA ALA A 175 -0.39 -6.26 -12.87
C ALA A 175 -0.92 -7.49 -13.63
N PRO A 176 -0.07 -8.19 -14.40
CA PRO A 176 -0.47 -9.41 -15.10
C PRO A 176 -0.95 -10.49 -14.12
N ASN A 177 -2.26 -10.74 -14.10
CA ASN A 177 -2.85 -11.75 -13.23
C ASN A 177 -4.12 -12.34 -13.87
N PRO A 178 -3.97 -13.32 -14.79
CA PRO A 178 -5.11 -13.86 -15.53
C PRO A 178 -6.13 -14.56 -14.63
N ILE A 179 -5.71 -15.05 -13.46
CA ILE A 179 -6.61 -15.66 -12.48
C ILE A 179 -7.51 -14.59 -11.86
N LEU A 180 -6.97 -13.44 -11.48
CA LEU A 180 -7.74 -12.35 -10.87
C LEU A 180 -8.48 -11.49 -11.89
N TRP A 181 -8.03 -11.41 -13.13
CA TRP A 181 -8.85 -10.85 -14.20
C TRP A 181 -10.16 -11.63 -14.35
N SER A 182 -10.11 -12.96 -14.30
CA SER A 182 -11.33 -13.77 -14.28
C SER A 182 -12.13 -13.63 -12.97
N MET A 183 -11.47 -13.70 -11.80
CA MET A 183 -12.19 -13.75 -10.51
C MET A 183 -12.70 -12.38 -10.03
N TRP A 184 -12.01 -11.29 -10.35
CA TRP A 184 -12.35 -9.93 -9.91
C TRP A 184 -12.66 -9.04 -11.10
N GLY A 185 -11.93 -9.18 -12.20
CA GLY A 185 -12.13 -8.34 -13.37
C GLY A 185 -13.50 -8.55 -14.02
N LEU A 186 -13.84 -9.79 -14.39
CA LEU A 186 -15.14 -10.09 -14.99
C LEU A 186 -16.34 -9.71 -14.11
N PRO A 187 -16.36 -9.98 -12.80
CA PRO A 187 -17.41 -9.47 -11.93
C PRO A 187 -17.46 -7.94 -11.84
N SER A 188 -16.31 -7.26 -11.91
CA SER A 188 -16.29 -5.78 -11.95
C SER A 188 -16.93 -5.27 -13.25
N VAL A 189 -16.58 -5.86 -14.39
CA VAL A 189 -17.17 -5.53 -15.68
C VAL A 189 -18.69 -5.77 -15.66
N ALA A 190 -19.14 -6.92 -15.18
CA ALA A 190 -20.57 -7.24 -15.11
C ALA A 190 -21.36 -6.32 -14.16
N LEU A 191 -20.68 -5.74 -13.16
CA LEU A 191 -21.26 -4.77 -12.24
C LEU A 191 -21.30 -3.35 -12.82
N CYS A 192 -20.34 -3.05 -13.70
CA CYS A 192 -20.02 -1.69 -14.12
C CYS A 192 -20.05 -1.40 -15.61
N ARG A 193 -20.46 -2.33 -16.47
CA ARG A 193 -20.65 -2.08 -17.90
C ARG A 193 -22.03 -2.57 -18.34
N ASP A 194 -22.67 -1.81 -19.23
CA ASP A 194 -23.90 -2.24 -19.88
C ASP A 194 -23.61 -3.33 -20.94
N PRO A 195 -24.64 -3.97 -21.56
CA PRO A 195 -24.41 -4.97 -22.61
C PRO A 195 -23.67 -4.44 -23.84
N ALA A 196 -23.60 -3.12 -24.04
CA ALA A 196 -22.84 -2.46 -25.09
C ALA A 196 -21.41 -2.08 -24.65
N GLY A 197 -20.99 -2.47 -23.44
CA GLY A 197 -19.66 -2.21 -22.88
C GLY A 197 -19.45 -0.80 -22.35
N LYS A 198 -20.50 0.05 -22.27
CA LYS A 198 -20.36 1.42 -21.80
C LYS A 198 -20.24 1.48 -20.27
N PRO A 199 -19.38 2.35 -19.71
CA PRO A 199 -19.17 2.45 -18.27
C PRO A 199 -20.46 2.89 -17.56
N TRP A 200 -21.00 1.99 -16.75
CA TRP A 200 -22.27 2.07 -16.04
C TRP A 200 -22.24 1.19 -14.77
N CYS A 201 -21.99 1.77 -13.59
CA CYS A 201 -22.03 1.01 -12.32
C CYS A 201 -23.42 0.96 -11.69
N LYS A 202 -23.93 -0.25 -11.39
CA LYS A 202 -25.18 -0.46 -10.64
C LYS A 202 -25.10 0.18 -9.25
N ASP A 203 -26.06 1.02 -8.89
CA ASP A 203 -26.21 1.60 -7.55
C ASP A 203 -27.45 1.04 -6.81
N ARG A 204 -27.65 1.46 -5.54
CA ARG A 204 -28.81 1.05 -4.72
C ARG A 204 -30.12 1.74 -5.12
N SER A 205 -30.07 2.81 -5.93
CA SER A 205 -31.20 3.69 -6.27
C SER A 205 -31.77 3.46 -7.67
N GLY A 206 -31.06 2.72 -8.54
CA GLY A 206 -31.37 2.66 -9.95
C GLY A 206 -30.76 3.84 -10.73
N TYR A 207 -30.10 3.47 -11.83
CA TYR A 207 -29.57 4.27 -12.95
C TYR A 207 -28.98 5.66 -12.65
N THR A 208 -27.65 5.73 -12.53
CA THR A 208 -26.89 6.97 -12.78
C THR A 208 -25.93 6.76 -13.97
N ARG A 209 -26.01 7.62 -14.99
CA ARG A 209 -25.01 7.66 -16.08
C ARG A 209 -23.72 8.26 -15.54
N ASN A 210 -22.58 7.70 -15.92
CA ASN A 210 -21.27 8.32 -15.68
C ASN A 210 -21.15 9.63 -16.50
N PRO A 211 -21.07 10.82 -15.90
CA PRO A 211 -21.03 12.07 -16.66
C PRO A 211 -19.63 12.44 -17.17
N GLN A 212 -18.57 11.67 -16.89
CA GLN A 212 -17.21 12.05 -17.28
C GLN A 212 -16.45 10.90 -17.95
N THR A 213 -16.77 10.72 -19.23
CA THR A 213 -15.80 10.30 -20.24
C THR A 213 -14.72 11.38 -20.37
N VAL A 214 -13.75 11.37 -19.47
CA VAL A 214 -12.41 11.93 -19.72
C VAL A 214 -11.36 10.86 -19.41
N PHE A 215 -11.63 9.64 -19.85
CA PHE A 215 -10.63 8.96 -20.66
C PHE A 215 -11.11 9.22 -22.08
N PRO A 216 -10.31 9.79 -22.99
CA PRO A 216 -10.58 9.47 -24.38
C PRO A 216 -10.55 7.93 -24.39
N ALA A 217 -11.64 7.32 -24.85
CA ALA A 217 -11.43 6.18 -25.72
C ALA A 217 -10.48 6.77 -26.76
N GLY A 218 -9.16 6.60 -26.55
CA GLY A 218 -8.19 6.88 -27.59
C GLY A 218 -8.77 6.19 -28.78
N ASP A 219 -9.00 6.95 -29.85
CA ASP A 219 -9.71 6.49 -31.04
C ASP A 219 -9.40 5.02 -31.18
N VAL A 220 -10.39 4.17 -30.90
CA VAL A 220 -10.30 2.79 -31.30
C VAL A 220 -10.41 2.95 -32.80
N GLU A 221 -9.28 3.29 -33.44
CA GLU A 221 -9.02 2.83 -34.79
C GLU A 221 -9.43 1.38 -34.70
N GLN A 222 -10.50 1.08 -35.43
CA GLN A 222 -10.96 -0.27 -35.65
C GLN A 222 -9.70 -1.12 -35.79
N PRO A 223 -9.58 -2.24 -35.05
CA PRO A 223 -8.41 -3.08 -35.17
C PRO A 223 -8.18 -3.27 -36.65
N VAL A 224 -7.02 -2.84 -37.16
CA VAL A 224 -6.63 -3.03 -38.55
C VAL A 224 -6.93 -4.48 -38.83
N THR A 225 -7.98 -4.71 -39.62
CA THR A 225 -8.52 -6.03 -39.82
C THR A 225 -7.38 -6.83 -40.40
N LYS A 226 -6.89 -7.82 -39.62
CA LYS A 226 -6.05 -8.85 -40.19
C LYS A 226 -6.89 -9.48 -41.29
N ALA A 227 -6.56 -9.15 -42.53
CA ALA A 227 -7.25 -9.69 -43.69
C ALA A 227 -7.24 -11.23 -43.56
N GLY A 228 -8.42 -11.83 -43.37
CA GLY A 228 -8.62 -13.26 -43.53
C GLY A 228 -8.71 -14.14 -42.28
N GLN A 229 -9.12 -13.64 -41.11
CA GLN A 229 -9.59 -14.51 -40.02
C GLN A 229 -10.92 -14.01 -39.46
N GLU A 230 -11.96 -14.87 -39.49
CA GLU A 230 -13.25 -14.65 -38.84
C GLU A 230 -13.04 -14.19 -37.39
N GLU A 231 -13.75 -13.13 -36.97
CA GLU A 231 -13.80 -12.65 -35.58
C GLU A 231 -14.39 -13.73 -34.67
N ALA A 232 -13.54 -14.60 -34.15
CA ALA A 232 -13.85 -15.33 -32.93
C ALA A 232 -14.04 -14.28 -31.82
N ALA A 233 -15.28 -14.15 -31.32
CA ALA A 233 -15.59 -13.31 -30.16
C ALA A 233 -14.56 -13.60 -29.05
N THR A 234 -13.65 -12.65 -28.81
CA THR A 234 -12.61 -12.80 -27.81
C THR A 234 -13.30 -12.95 -26.46
N THR A 235 -13.17 -14.11 -25.83
CA THR A 235 -13.69 -14.33 -24.47
C THR A 235 -13.16 -13.22 -23.57
N PRO A 236 -14.03 -12.43 -22.89
CA PRO A 236 -13.58 -11.33 -22.08
C PRO A 236 -12.69 -11.87 -20.96
N CYS A 237 -11.54 -11.22 -20.73
CA CYS A 237 -10.61 -11.64 -19.68
C CYS A 237 -10.75 -10.81 -18.40
N GLY A 238 -11.19 -9.54 -18.49
CA GLY A 238 -11.32 -8.63 -17.34
C GLY A 238 -10.00 -7.92 -16.96
N GLU A 239 -9.09 -7.83 -17.92
CA GLU A 239 -7.76 -7.23 -17.87
C GLU A 239 -7.75 -5.70 -17.99
N ASP A 240 -8.84 -5.13 -18.52
CA ASP A 240 -9.03 -3.71 -18.81
C ASP A 240 -9.84 -2.99 -17.72
N VAL A 241 -10.09 -3.65 -16.60
CA VAL A 241 -10.88 -3.11 -15.49
C VAL A 241 -10.22 -1.86 -14.92
N THR A 242 -10.98 -0.79 -14.87
CA THR A 242 -10.53 0.52 -14.39
C THR A 242 -10.57 0.59 -12.86
N PHE A 243 -9.87 1.56 -12.29
CA PHE A 243 -9.87 1.76 -10.83
C PHE A 243 -11.28 2.03 -10.26
N PRO A 244 -12.15 2.86 -10.87
CA PRO A 244 -13.52 3.03 -10.39
C PRO A 244 -14.35 1.74 -10.39
N GLU A 245 -14.23 0.91 -11.42
CA GLU A 245 -14.92 -0.38 -11.51
C GLU A 245 -14.46 -1.33 -10.41
N PHE A 246 -13.15 -1.39 -10.16
CA PHE A 246 -12.58 -2.14 -9.04
C PHE A 246 -13.07 -1.62 -7.69
N VAL A 247 -13.06 -0.30 -7.46
CA VAL A 247 -13.53 0.29 -6.20
C VAL A 247 -14.98 -0.10 -5.94
N LYS A 248 -15.82 -0.08 -6.99
CA LYS A 248 -17.20 -0.53 -6.87
C LYS A 248 -17.29 -1.98 -6.41
N LEU A 249 -16.59 -2.90 -7.08
CA LEU A 249 -16.54 -4.31 -6.67
C LEU A 249 -16.01 -4.47 -5.23
N ALA A 250 -14.97 -3.70 -4.87
CA ALA A 250 -14.32 -3.76 -3.58
C ALA A 250 -15.32 -3.45 -2.45
N VAL A 251 -16.03 -2.32 -2.52
CA VAL A 251 -16.93 -1.85 -1.46
C VAL A 251 -18.27 -2.57 -1.41
N THR A 252 -18.72 -3.17 -2.53
CA THR A 252 -19.99 -3.92 -2.57
C THR A 252 -19.83 -5.38 -2.19
N THR A 253 -18.80 -6.04 -2.72
CA THR A 253 -18.73 -7.50 -2.75
C THR A 253 -17.54 -8.01 -1.93
N LEU A 254 -16.35 -7.50 -2.20
CA LEU A 254 -15.11 -8.08 -1.66
C LEU A 254 -14.81 -7.66 -0.21
N VAL A 255 -15.31 -6.50 0.23
CA VAL A 255 -15.07 -5.92 1.57
C VAL A 255 -15.39 -6.89 2.72
N ASN A 256 -16.30 -7.84 2.49
CA ASN A 256 -16.76 -8.81 3.49
C ASN A 256 -16.04 -10.16 3.44
N THR A 257 -15.44 -10.50 2.30
CA THR A 257 -14.98 -11.87 2.00
C THR A 257 -13.50 -11.94 1.64
N ASN A 258 -12.86 -10.81 1.33
CA ASN A 258 -11.50 -10.79 0.85
C ASN A 258 -10.57 -9.96 1.74
N ALA A 259 -9.54 -10.61 2.30
CA ALA A 259 -8.58 -9.97 3.21
C ALA A 259 -7.80 -8.80 2.59
N HIS A 260 -7.64 -8.73 1.26
CA HIS A 260 -6.91 -7.64 0.61
C HIS A 260 -7.66 -6.31 0.59
N VAL A 261 -8.99 -6.34 0.71
CA VAL A 261 -9.86 -5.15 0.71
C VAL A 261 -10.84 -5.12 1.89
N MET A 262 -10.73 -6.05 2.83
CA MET A 262 -11.48 -6.02 4.09
C MET A 262 -10.96 -4.93 5.01
N PRO A 263 -11.81 -4.14 5.69
CA PRO A 263 -11.38 -3.13 6.65
C PRO A 263 -10.57 -3.73 7.81
N ILE A 264 -9.58 -2.99 8.28
CA ILE A 264 -8.63 -3.42 9.30
C ILE A 264 -9.35 -3.67 10.64
N TYR A 265 -10.29 -2.80 11.01
CA TYR A 265 -11.06 -2.93 12.26
C TYR A 265 -11.81 -4.25 12.35
N ARG A 266 -12.32 -4.73 11.21
CA ARG A 266 -13.04 -6.00 11.12
C ARG A 266 -12.09 -7.19 11.13
N MET A 267 -11.00 -7.10 10.38
CA MET A 267 -10.03 -8.18 10.22
C MET A 267 -9.22 -8.44 11.50
N CYS A 268 -8.84 -7.37 12.20
CA CYS A 268 -7.87 -7.40 13.29
C CYS A 268 -8.42 -6.96 14.66
N SER A 269 -9.69 -6.57 14.77
CA SER A 269 -10.35 -6.37 16.06
C SER A 269 -9.58 -5.45 17.06
N PRO A 270 -9.15 -4.23 16.66
CA PRO A 270 -8.26 -3.38 17.46
C PRO A 270 -8.85 -2.97 18.82
N CYS A 271 -10.17 -2.82 18.90
CA CYS A 271 -10.88 -2.51 20.15
C CYS A 271 -10.89 -3.66 21.16
N TYR A 272 -10.66 -4.89 20.70
CA TYR A 272 -10.62 -6.08 21.55
C TYR A 272 -9.19 -6.53 21.85
N ALA A 273 -8.29 -6.45 20.86
CA ALA A 273 -6.93 -6.95 20.97
C ALA A 273 -6.02 -6.12 21.89
N ASN A 274 -6.28 -4.80 22.03
CA ASN A 274 -5.44 -3.86 22.79
C ASN A 274 -3.94 -3.95 22.40
N TYR A 275 -3.65 -3.65 21.13
CA TYR A 275 -2.32 -3.81 20.54
C TYR A 275 -1.21 -3.08 21.32
N THR A 276 -0.07 -3.76 21.46
CA THR A 276 1.13 -3.19 22.10
C THR A 276 1.85 -2.21 21.19
N VAL A 277 1.97 -2.57 19.90
CA VAL A 277 2.61 -1.79 18.85
C VAL A 277 1.59 -1.57 17.73
N ILE A 278 1.40 -0.32 17.32
CA ILE A 278 0.55 0.08 16.19
C ILE A 278 1.48 0.78 15.19
N GLY A 279 2.08 -0.01 14.31
CA GLY A 279 3.01 0.46 13.30
C GLY A 279 2.28 1.06 12.10
N HIS A 280 2.75 2.18 11.59
CA HIS A 280 2.28 2.77 10.34
C HIS A 280 3.28 2.49 9.24
N MET A 281 2.82 2.33 8.00
CA MET A 281 3.74 2.22 6.87
C MET A 281 4.68 3.44 6.82
N GLU A 282 4.17 4.64 7.08
CA GLU A 282 4.90 5.92 7.04
C GLU A 282 6.00 6.04 8.10
N THR A 283 5.95 5.23 9.16
CA THR A 283 6.96 5.23 10.24
C THR A 283 7.54 3.84 10.47
N PHE A 284 7.57 3.02 9.40
CA PHE A 284 7.88 1.60 9.51
C PHE A 284 9.17 1.33 10.27
N ASP A 285 10.29 1.94 9.87
CA ASP A 285 11.60 1.71 10.50
C ASP A 285 11.61 2.03 12.00
N SER A 286 11.06 3.19 12.42
CA SER A 286 11.02 3.58 13.83
C SER A 286 10.12 2.66 14.64
N ASP A 287 9.02 2.20 14.04
CA ASP A 287 8.05 1.32 14.69
C ASP A 287 8.59 -0.11 14.83
N VAL A 288 9.40 -0.57 13.86
CA VAL A 288 10.13 -1.83 13.99
C VAL A 288 11.16 -1.73 15.11
N ARG A 289 11.96 -0.66 15.17
CA ARG A 289 12.94 -0.46 16.26
C ARG A 289 12.29 -0.43 17.65
N PHE A 290 11.08 0.12 17.75
CA PHE A 290 10.30 0.10 18.98
C PHE A 290 9.82 -1.32 19.37
N LEU A 291 9.48 -2.15 18.38
CA LEU A 291 9.01 -3.52 18.58
C LEU A 291 10.11 -4.47 19.06
N LEU A 292 11.26 -4.46 18.37
CA LEU A 292 12.27 -5.52 18.46
C LEU A 292 12.72 -5.85 19.90
N PRO A 293 13.02 -4.86 20.78
CA PRO A 293 13.41 -5.13 22.16
C PRO A 293 12.30 -5.82 22.98
N LYS A 294 11.02 -5.60 22.64
CA LYS A 294 9.86 -6.16 23.37
C LYS A 294 9.64 -7.64 23.11
N ILE A 295 10.36 -8.21 22.15
CA ILE A 295 10.30 -9.62 21.75
C ILE A 295 11.69 -10.27 21.72
N ASN A 296 12.70 -9.60 22.29
CA ASN A 296 14.08 -10.09 22.36
C ASN A 296 14.68 -10.45 20.99
N VAL A 297 14.43 -9.62 19.98
CA VAL A 297 15.03 -9.70 18.64
C VAL A 297 15.90 -8.48 18.41
N THR A 298 17.00 -8.62 17.67
CA THR A 298 17.92 -7.52 17.35
C THR A 298 17.70 -6.96 15.93
N GLU A 299 18.16 -5.73 15.67
CA GLU A 299 18.09 -5.13 14.32
C GLU A 299 18.86 -5.93 13.25
N SER A 300 19.94 -6.60 13.66
CA SER A 300 20.74 -7.44 12.76
C SER A 300 19.99 -8.70 12.30
N GLN A 301 19.18 -9.31 13.16
CA GLN A 301 18.38 -10.50 12.82
C GLN A 301 17.30 -10.20 11.77
N VAL A 302 16.77 -8.98 11.75
CA VAL A 302 15.80 -8.53 10.73
C VAL A 302 16.46 -7.83 9.53
N ASN A 303 17.79 -7.67 9.56
CA ASN A 303 18.58 -7.06 8.49
C ASN A 303 18.08 -5.66 8.07
N LEU A 304 17.77 -4.81 9.06
CA LEU A 304 17.23 -3.46 8.83
C LEU A 304 18.12 -2.59 7.94
N GLU A 305 19.44 -2.77 8.01
CA GLU A 305 20.40 -2.01 7.21
C GLU A 305 20.25 -2.23 5.70
N LYS A 306 19.96 -3.48 5.28
CA LYS A 306 19.78 -3.86 3.87
C LYS A 306 18.32 -3.91 3.44
N MET A 307 17.38 -3.58 4.34
CA MET A 307 15.95 -3.67 4.08
C MET A 307 15.55 -2.91 2.82
N ASP A 308 16.14 -1.74 2.59
CA ASP A 308 15.90 -0.90 1.41
C ASP A 308 16.13 -1.65 0.09
N ASN A 309 17.26 -2.36 -0.02
CA ASN A 309 17.62 -3.11 -1.22
C ASN A 309 16.81 -4.40 -1.32
N ASN A 310 16.60 -5.09 -0.20
CA ASN A 310 15.82 -6.32 -0.16
C ASN A 310 14.37 -6.09 -0.57
N VAL A 311 13.75 -5.01 -0.11
CA VAL A 311 12.37 -4.64 -0.48
C VAL A 311 12.26 -4.35 -1.98
N ALA A 312 13.27 -3.68 -2.57
CA ALA A 312 13.26 -3.39 -3.99
C ALA A 312 13.45 -4.66 -4.84
N TYR A 313 14.40 -5.52 -4.46
CA TYR A 313 14.60 -6.81 -5.13
C TYR A 313 13.35 -7.68 -5.03
N ASP A 314 12.79 -7.85 -3.83
CA ASP A 314 11.57 -8.62 -3.57
C ASP A 314 10.39 -8.07 -4.38
N ALA A 315 10.23 -6.75 -4.48
CA ALA A 315 9.17 -6.15 -5.30
C ALA A 315 9.33 -6.41 -6.81
N ILE A 316 10.57 -6.45 -7.31
CA ILE A 316 10.87 -6.77 -8.72
C ILE A 316 10.63 -8.25 -8.97
N GLU A 317 11.19 -9.12 -8.13
CA GLU A 317 11.06 -10.57 -8.24
C GLU A 317 9.59 -11.00 -8.16
N ASP A 318 8.84 -10.54 -7.16
CA ASP A 318 7.40 -10.81 -7.01
C ASP A 318 6.58 -10.35 -8.22
N SER A 319 7.02 -9.27 -8.90
CA SER A 319 6.30 -8.75 -10.07
C SER A 319 6.58 -9.57 -11.32
N VAL A 320 7.70 -10.29 -11.38
CA VAL A 320 8.11 -11.08 -12.55
C VAL A 320 7.80 -12.57 -12.38
N HIS A 321 8.07 -13.15 -11.20
CA HIS A 321 8.06 -14.59 -10.94
C HIS A 321 6.82 -15.30 -11.50
N ASP A 322 5.63 -14.90 -11.03
CA ASP A 322 4.40 -15.51 -11.50
C ASP A 322 4.05 -15.05 -12.92
N SER A 323 4.17 -13.75 -13.20
CA SER A 323 3.74 -13.15 -14.48
C SER A 323 4.48 -13.71 -15.70
N MET A 324 5.76 -14.04 -15.54
CA MET A 324 6.62 -14.59 -16.58
C MET A 324 6.80 -16.12 -16.46
N SER A 325 6.12 -16.77 -15.51
CA SER A 325 6.10 -18.23 -15.44
C SER A 325 5.38 -18.84 -16.65
N THR A 326 5.83 -20.00 -17.13
CA THR A 326 5.23 -20.67 -18.30
C THR A 326 3.71 -20.81 -18.20
N THR A 327 3.20 -21.15 -17.02
CA THR A 327 1.77 -21.39 -16.79
C THR A 327 0.94 -20.10 -16.85
N TRP A 328 1.38 -19.04 -16.18
CA TRP A 328 0.62 -17.78 -16.11
C TRP A 328 0.83 -16.94 -17.35
N LEU A 329 2.03 -16.93 -17.93
CA LEU A 329 2.30 -16.24 -19.18
C LEU A 329 1.40 -16.80 -20.28
N LYS A 330 1.35 -18.13 -20.46
CA LYS A 330 0.44 -18.77 -21.43
C LYS A 330 -1.03 -18.40 -21.25
N LYS A 331 -1.49 -18.18 -20.02
CA LYS A 331 -2.87 -17.72 -19.74
C LYS A 331 -3.04 -16.24 -20.07
N SER A 332 -2.07 -15.40 -19.69
CA SER A 332 -2.09 -13.96 -19.95
C SER A 332 -2.08 -13.66 -21.44
N LEU A 333 -1.32 -14.45 -22.22
CA LEU A 333 -1.22 -14.34 -23.68
C LEU A 333 -2.51 -14.64 -24.45
N ARG A 334 -3.56 -15.13 -23.76
CA ARG A 334 -4.91 -15.24 -24.34
C ARG A 334 -5.67 -13.91 -24.32
N CYS A 335 -5.19 -12.94 -23.55
CA CYS A 335 -5.88 -11.69 -23.25
C CYS A 335 -5.05 -10.48 -23.70
N ILE A 336 -3.73 -10.51 -23.47
CA ILE A 336 -2.81 -9.41 -23.78
C ILE A 336 -1.51 -9.93 -24.39
N THR A 337 -0.78 -9.07 -25.08
CA THR A 337 0.52 -9.40 -25.64
C THR A 337 1.61 -9.55 -24.57
N LYS A 338 2.73 -10.19 -24.92
CA LYS A 338 3.90 -10.29 -24.01
C LYS A 338 4.49 -8.91 -23.70
N LEU A 339 4.45 -7.98 -24.66
CA LEU A 339 4.87 -6.60 -24.44
C LEU A 339 3.98 -5.91 -23.40
N GLU A 340 2.67 -6.11 -23.43
CA GLU A 340 1.76 -5.57 -22.41
C GLU A 340 1.99 -6.18 -21.03
N VAL A 341 2.34 -7.48 -20.93
CA VAL A 341 2.76 -8.10 -19.67
C VAL A 341 3.94 -7.33 -19.08
N VAL A 342 5.00 -7.12 -19.88
CA VAL A 342 6.20 -6.39 -19.47
C VAL A 342 5.89 -4.92 -19.11
N ARG A 343 5.08 -4.23 -19.92
CA ARG A 343 4.67 -2.84 -19.65
C ARG A 343 3.86 -2.70 -18.36
N ARG A 344 2.97 -3.66 -18.07
CA ARG A 344 2.20 -3.69 -16.80
C ARG A 344 3.11 -3.91 -15.59
N ILE A 345 4.11 -4.80 -15.70
CA ILE A 345 5.14 -4.99 -14.65
C ILE A 345 5.93 -3.70 -14.43
N TRP A 346 6.39 -3.06 -15.51
CA TRP A 346 7.09 -1.78 -15.47
C TRP A 346 6.26 -0.70 -14.78
N ARG A 347 5.01 -0.53 -15.22
CA ARG A 347 4.10 0.47 -14.64
C ARG A 347 3.77 0.18 -13.17
N LYS A 348 3.58 -1.09 -12.78
CA LYS A 348 3.42 -1.49 -11.37
C LYS A 348 4.60 -1.01 -10.53
N LEU A 349 5.83 -1.19 -10.99
CA LEU A 349 7.03 -0.77 -10.29
C LEU A 349 7.18 0.75 -10.24
N GLN A 350 6.77 1.47 -11.29
CA GLN A 350 6.67 2.93 -11.26
C GLN A 350 5.64 3.40 -10.23
N ILE A 351 4.40 2.91 -10.25
CA ILE A 351 3.36 3.33 -9.31
C ILE A 351 3.77 3.04 -7.86
N ARG A 352 4.53 1.97 -7.61
CA ARG A 352 5.06 1.63 -6.28
C ARG A 352 6.28 2.46 -5.87
N GLY A 353 6.90 3.17 -6.81
CA GLY A 353 8.08 4.02 -6.61
C GLY A 353 9.40 3.24 -6.52
N PHE A 354 9.52 2.13 -7.25
CA PHE A 354 10.80 1.40 -7.43
C PHE A 354 11.51 1.76 -8.73
N ILE A 355 10.77 2.25 -9.73
CA ILE A 355 11.32 2.73 -11.00
C ILE A 355 10.84 4.17 -11.19
N SER A 356 11.74 5.08 -11.54
CA SER A 356 11.39 6.48 -11.83
C SER A 356 10.46 6.56 -13.04
N TRP A 357 9.47 7.44 -12.97
CA TRP A 357 8.58 7.75 -14.10
C TRP A 357 9.35 8.27 -15.34
N ARG A 358 10.54 8.85 -15.14
CA ARG A 358 11.41 9.35 -16.21
C ARG A 358 11.99 8.26 -17.10
N LEU A 359 12.09 7.04 -16.58
CA LEU A 359 12.63 5.90 -17.31
C LEU A 359 11.51 5.23 -18.11
N LYS A 360 11.76 5.03 -19.40
CA LYS A 360 10.81 4.40 -20.33
C LYS A 360 11.24 2.97 -20.64
N PRO A 361 10.31 2.06 -20.93
CA PRO A 361 10.65 0.71 -21.37
C PRO A 361 11.58 0.70 -22.60
N SER A 362 11.41 1.64 -23.52
CA SER A 362 12.26 1.78 -24.72
C SER A 362 13.73 2.09 -24.39
N ASP A 363 14.02 2.78 -23.28
CA ASP A 363 15.39 3.08 -22.83
C ASP A 363 16.16 1.82 -22.42
N PHE A 364 15.45 0.69 -22.31
CA PHE A 364 15.96 -0.62 -21.90
C PHE A 364 15.69 -1.70 -22.96
N HIS A 365 15.42 -1.30 -24.21
CA HIS A 365 15.12 -2.21 -25.32
C HIS A 365 13.94 -3.15 -25.04
N LEU A 366 12.91 -2.66 -24.33
CA LEU A 366 11.67 -3.40 -24.11
C LEU A 366 10.65 -3.07 -25.20
N ASP A 367 10.96 -3.47 -26.43
CA ASP A 367 10.10 -3.44 -27.62
C ASP A 367 9.55 -4.83 -27.98
N GLU A 368 8.60 -4.90 -28.91
CA GLU A 368 7.89 -6.13 -29.26
C GLU A 368 8.81 -7.28 -29.70
N LEU A 369 9.85 -6.99 -30.47
CA LEU A 369 10.80 -7.99 -30.96
C LEU A 369 11.71 -8.47 -29.82
N SER A 370 12.23 -7.52 -29.05
CA SER A 370 13.13 -7.81 -27.94
C SER A 370 12.45 -8.63 -26.83
N VAL A 371 11.19 -8.32 -26.50
CA VAL A 371 10.48 -9.05 -25.44
C VAL A 371 10.01 -10.45 -25.86
N LEU A 372 9.94 -10.75 -27.17
CA LEU A 372 9.36 -11.99 -27.69
C LEU A 372 10.05 -13.23 -27.09
N HIS A 373 11.39 -13.20 -27.00
CA HIS A 373 12.20 -14.31 -26.49
C HIS A 373 12.70 -14.12 -25.05
N MET A 374 12.47 -12.95 -24.46
CA MET A 374 12.91 -12.62 -23.10
C MET A 374 12.30 -13.53 -22.03
N ASP A 375 13.11 -14.05 -21.12
CA ASP A 375 12.65 -14.83 -19.97
C ASP A 375 12.52 -13.99 -18.69
N GLY A 376 11.96 -14.58 -17.63
CA GLY A 376 11.79 -13.91 -16.34
C GLY A 376 13.12 -13.42 -15.73
N PRO A 377 14.16 -14.26 -15.61
CA PRO A 377 15.46 -13.85 -15.10
C PRO A 377 16.12 -12.70 -15.88
N GLU A 378 16.00 -12.69 -17.20
CA GLU A 378 16.47 -11.59 -18.05
C GLU A 378 15.71 -10.30 -17.75
N LEU A 379 14.37 -10.36 -17.66
CA LEU A 379 13.56 -9.20 -17.29
C LEU A 379 13.90 -8.68 -15.88
N ILE A 380 14.16 -9.54 -14.90
CA ILE A 380 14.59 -9.14 -13.55
C ILE A 380 15.89 -8.32 -13.61
N LYS A 381 16.88 -8.74 -14.42
CA LYS A 381 18.14 -7.99 -14.59
C LYS A 381 17.89 -6.59 -15.16
N VAL A 382 17.01 -6.48 -16.16
CA VAL A 382 16.61 -5.19 -16.75
C VAL A 382 15.96 -4.29 -15.70
N LEU A 383 14.99 -4.82 -14.94
CA LEU A 383 14.28 -4.06 -13.92
C LEU A 383 15.18 -3.65 -12.75
N LEU A 384 16.16 -4.48 -12.36
CA LEU A 384 17.17 -4.14 -11.36
C LEU A 384 18.08 -3.00 -11.84
N SER A 385 18.45 -3.00 -13.13
CA SER A 385 19.19 -1.89 -13.74
C SER A 385 18.38 -0.59 -13.72
N ALA A 386 17.08 -0.64 -14.04
CA ALA A 386 16.18 0.51 -13.98
C ALA A 386 16.00 1.05 -12.55
N ASN A 387 15.83 0.16 -11.58
CA ASN A 387 15.79 0.52 -10.16
C ASN A 387 17.11 1.17 -9.69
N GLY A 388 18.27 0.64 -10.09
CA GLY A 388 19.58 1.23 -9.79
C GLY A 388 19.74 2.67 -10.32
N LYS A 389 19.09 2.99 -11.44
CA LYS A 389 19.05 4.35 -12.01
C LYS A 389 17.99 5.26 -11.34
N SER A 390 17.15 4.72 -10.45
CA SER A 390 16.05 5.41 -9.78
C SER A 390 16.45 5.90 -8.38
N SER A 391 17.38 6.85 -8.32
CA SER A 391 17.99 7.30 -7.05
C SER A 391 17.26 8.45 -6.34
N ASN A 392 16.45 9.24 -7.07
CA ASN A 392 15.77 10.41 -6.51
C ASN A 392 14.53 10.03 -5.68
N ARG A 393 14.73 9.82 -4.37
CA ARG A 393 13.66 9.43 -3.44
C ARG A 393 12.51 10.44 -3.36
N THR A 394 12.79 11.74 -3.49
CA THR A 394 11.75 12.78 -3.45
C THR A 394 10.82 12.66 -4.65
N GLU A 395 11.39 12.43 -5.84
CA GLU A 395 10.62 12.19 -7.07
C GLU A 395 9.81 10.89 -6.99
N LEU A 396 10.41 9.80 -6.49
CA LEU A 396 9.71 8.52 -6.31
C LEU A 396 8.52 8.66 -5.33
N LYS A 397 8.63 9.50 -4.31
CA LYS A 397 7.50 9.84 -3.43
C LYS A 397 6.45 10.67 -4.15
N LEU A 398 6.86 11.65 -4.97
CA LEU A 398 5.96 12.50 -5.72
C LEU A 398 5.13 11.71 -6.73
N GLN A 399 5.74 10.82 -7.51
CA GLN A 399 5.01 9.99 -8.48
C GLN A 399 4.00 9.07 -7.80
N LYS A 400 4.35 8.46 -6.64
CA LYS A 400 3.41 7.65 -5.85
C LYS A 400 2.19 8.46 -5.42
N LYS A 401 2.42 9.69 -4.95
CA LYS A 401 1.35 10.62 -4.57
C LYS A 401 0.49 10.99 -5.78
N GLN A 402 1.10 11.24 -6.93
CA GLN A 402 0.38 11.58 -8.16
C GLN A 402 -0.47 10.41 -8.67
N ALA A 403 0.06 9.18 -8.68
CA ALA A 403 -0.72 7.99 -9.03
C ALA A 403 -1.90 7.77 -8.09
N LEU A 404 -1.73 8.02 -6.79
CA LEU A 404 -2.82 8.01 -5.82
C LEU A 404 -3.87 9.08 -6.16
N LYS A 405 -3.43 10.30 -6.41
CA LYS A 405 -4.33 11.41 -6.76
C LYS A 405 -5.12 11.11 -8.03
N GLU A 406 -4.47 10.61 -9.08
CA GLU A 406 -5.10 10.25 -10.36
C GLU A 406 -6.09 9.09 -10.24
N ALA A 407 -5.75 8.07 -9.44
CA ALA A 407 -6.68 6.99 -9.17
C ALA A 407 -7.97 7.53 -8.53
N PHE A 408 -7.84 8.33 -7.46
CA PHE A 408 -9.01 8.81 -6.72
C PHE A 408 -9.76 9.95 -7.42
N SER A 409 -9.11 10.73 -8.28
CA SER A 409 -9.81 11.73 -9.12
C SER A 409 -10.75 11.10 -10.14
N SER A 410 -10.55 9.82 -10.49
CA SER A 410 -11.42 9.10 -11.42
C SER A 410 -12.73 8.61 -10.78
N LEU A 411 -12.89 8.76 -9.46
CA LEU A 411 -14.06 8.27 -8.73
C LEU A 411 -15.20 9.29 -8.69
N GLN A 412 -16.43 8.78 -8.69
CA GLN A 412 -17.62 9.59 -8.45
C GLN A 412 -17.80 9.92 -6.97
N PRO A 413 -18.46 11.05 -6.60
CA PRO A 413 -18.74 11.40 -5.21
C PRO A 413 -19.44 10.29 -4.41
N GLN A 414 -20.32 9.53 -5.06
CA GLN A 414 -21.00 8.39 -4.45
C GLN A 414 -20.02 7.28 -4.04
N GLN A 415 -18.98 7.03 -4.83
CA GLN A 415 -17.98 6.00 -4.51
C GLN A 415 -17.13 6.41 -3.31
N PHE A 416 -16.83 7.71 -3.14
CA PHE A 416 -16.22 8.21 -1.90
C PHE A 416 -17.10 7.94 -0.68
N THR A 417 -18.41 8.17 -0.82
CA THR A 417 -19.37 7.88 0.25
C THR A 417 -19.38 6.39 0.59
N GLU A 418 -19.42 5.50 -0.42
CA GLU A 418 -19.36 4.05 -0.21
C GLU A 418 -18.05 3.60 0.45
N ILE A 419 -16.91 4.19 0.10
CA ILE A 419 -15.64 3.93 0.80
C ILE A 419 -15.74 4.34 2.26
N LEU A 420 -16.25 5.54 2.55
CA LEU A 420 -16.37 6.04 3.93
C LEU A 420 -17.35 5.20 4.76
N GLU A 421 -18.44 4.72 4.17
CA GLU A 421 -19.37 3.78 4.82
C GLU A 421 -18.66 2.48 5.26
N LYS A 422 -17.71 1.98 4.47
CA LYS A 422 -17.03 0.70 4.72
C LYS A 422 -15.77 0.82 5.56
N PHE A 423 -15.00 1.88 5.35
CA PHE A 423 -13.67 2.07 5.96
C PHE A 423 -13.65 3.20 7.00
N GLY A 424 -14.75 3.91 7.22
CA GLY A 424 -14.88 5.00 8.21
C GLY A 424 -14.30 4.68 9.60
N PRO A 425 -14.57 3.48 10.17
CA PRO A 425 -13.95 3.09 11.42
C PRO A 425 -12.42 3.00 11.36
N ASP A 426 -11.83 2.52 10.25
CA ASP A 426 -10.37 2.48 10.10
C ASP A 426 -9.76 3.89 10.14
N PHE A 427 -10.37 4.86 9.45
CA PHE A 427 -9.88 6.24 9.47
C PHE A 427 -9.87 6.80 10.90
N THR A 428 -10.95 6.57 11.65
CA THR A 428 -11.12 7.10 13.00
C THR A 428 -10.21 6.40 14.01
N LEU A 429 -10.15 5.05 13.97
CA LEU A 429 -9.34 4.24 14.88
C LEU A 429 -7.85 4.55 14.76
N PHE A 430 -7.39 4.82 13.54
CA PHE A 430 -5.96 4.95 13.24
C PHE A 430 -5.53 6.39 12.94
N GLY A 431 -6.40 7.38 13.16
CA GLY A 431 -6.07 8.80 13.01
C GLY A 431 -5.77 9.21 11.57
N PHE A 432 -6.35 8.54 10.58
CA PHE A 432 -6.22 8.94 9.18
C PHE A 432 -7.30 9.96 8.78
N GLN A 433 -6.96 10.84 7.84
CA GLN A 433 -7.93 11.78 7.28
C GLN A 433 -8.95 11.05 6.40
N GLN A 434 -10.23 11.15 6.75
CA GLN A 434 -11.32 10.58 5.95
C GLN A 434 -11.42 11.20 4.56
N LYS A 435 -11.18 12.51 4.44
CA LYS A 435 -11.08 13.21 3.15
C LYS A 435 -9.76 13.95 3.14
N PRO A 436 -8.69 13.38 2.55
CA PRO A 436 -7.43 14.08 2.38
C PRO A 436 -7.66 15.39 1.62
N LYS A 437 -7.03 16.49 2.05
CA LYS A 437 -7.07 17.79 1.34
C LYS A 437 -6.73 17.66 -0.14
N ALA A 438 -5.83 16.72 -0.47
CA ALA A 438 -5.45 16.39 -1.84
C ALA A 438 -6.63 15.99 -2.75
N PHE A 439 -7.76 15.59 -2.18
CA PHE A 439 -8.98 15.19 -2.88
C PHE A 439 -10.04 16.31 -2.95
N GLU A 440 -9.90 17.39 -2.17
CA GLU A 440 -10.82 18.53 -2.23
C GLU A 440 -10.64 19.34 -3.54
N ASP A 441 -9.44 19.31 -4.11
CA ASP A 441 -9.07 19.96 -5.36
C ASP A 441 -9.61 19.25 -6.63
N PHE A 442 -10.29 18.11 -6.50
CA PHE A 442 -10.85 17.39 -7.66
C PHE A 442 -11.94 18.17 -8.41
N SER A 443 -12.46 19.24 -7.80
CA SER A 443 -13.53 20.07 -8.34
C SER A 443 -13.11 21.18 -9.31
N ARG A 444 -11.82 21.31 -9.67
CA ARG A 444 -11.34 22.42 -10.50
C ARG A 444 -10.52 21.99 -11.71
N ALA A 445 -10.53 22.86 -12.73
CA ALA A 445 -9.75 22.86 -13.98
C ALA A 445 -8.21 22.74 -13.83
N SER A 446 -7.71 22.29 -12.68
CA SER A 446 -6.30 22.20 -12.28
C SER A 446 -5.80 20.77 -12.05
N PHE A 447 -6.66 19.74 -12.14
CA PHE A 447 -6.18 18.35 -12.08
C PHE A 447 -5.51 17.96 -13.39
N VAL A 448 -4.20 17.69 -13.33
CA VAL A 448 -3.41 17.21 -14.47
C VAL A 448 -3.41 15.67 -14.43
N ASN A 449 -4.06 15.05 -15.42
CA ASN A 449 -3.95 13.62 -15.66
C ASN A 449 -2.59 13.34 -16.32
N THR A 450 -1.71 12.60 -15.63
CA THR A 450 -0.37 12.26 -16.13
C THR A 450 -0.35 10.89 -16.80
N GLY A 451 -1.45 10.14 -16.74
CA GLY A 451 -1.59 8.82 -17.34
C GLY A 451 -0.94 7.72 -16.50
N ALA A 452 -0.84 7.89 -15.18
CA ALA A 452 -0.32 6.88 -14.26
C ALA A 452 -1.02 5.53 -14.38
N LEU A 453 -2.34 5.53 -14.60
CA LEU A 453 -3.14 4.29 -14.79
C LEU A 453 -3.42 3.94 -16.25
N ASP A 454 -2.95 4.75 -17.20
CA ASP A 454 -3.06 4.48 -18.64
C ASP A 454 -1.90 3.57 -19.08
N LEU A 455 -2.24 2.34 -19.46
CA LEU A 455 -1.26 1.30 -19.85
C LEU A 455 -0.91 1.35 -21.35
N THR A 456 -1.60 2.17 -22.14
CA THR A 456 -1.39 2.29 -23.59
C THR A 456 -0.20 3.18 -23.95
N LYS A 457 0.18 4.07 -23.04
CA LYS A 457 1.25 5.05 -23.23
C LYS A 457 2.22 5.08 -22.05
N ASP A 458 3.40 5.65 -22.25
CA ASP A 458 4.35 5.92 -21.18
C ASP A 458 3.80 6.95 -20.18
N TRP A 459 4.20 6.83 -18.92
CA TRP A 459 3.81 7.78 -17.89
C TRP A 459 4.60 9.08 -18.06
N ASN A 460 3.91 10.21 -18.18
CA ASN A 460 4.55 11.50 -18.36
C ASN A 460 4.11 12.50 -17.29
N MET A 461 5.05 12.94 -16.45
CA MET A 461 4.86 13.96 -15.42
C MET A 461 5.59 15.28 -15.74
N ASP A 462 6.11 15.51 -16.95
CA ASP A 462 6.88 16.73 -17.29
C ASP A 462 6.05 18.03 -17.13
N GLY A 463 4.72 17.94 -17.24
CA GLY A 463 3.79 19.06 -17.00
C GLY A 463 3.36 19.26 -15.54
N PHE A 464 3.82 18.40 -14.62
CA PHE A 464 3.44 18.40 -13.21
C PHE A 464 4.56 19.01 -12.37
N ARG A 465 4.35 20.24 -11.86
CA ARG A 465 5.30 20.95 -10.98
C ARG A 465 4.94 20.80 -9.51
#